data_AF-A0A1N7J1F3-F1
#
_entry.id   AF-A0A1N7J1F3-F1
#
_cell.length_a   1.000
_cell.length_b   1.000
_cell.length_c   1.000
_cell.angle_alpha   90.00
_cell.angle_beta   90.00
_cell.angle_gamma   90.00
#
_symmetry.space_group_name_H-M   'P 1'
#
loop_
_entity.id
_entity.type
_entity.pdbx_description
1 polymer ?
#
loop_
_entity_poly.entity_id
_entity_poly.type
_entity_poly.pdbx_seq_one_letter_code
_entity_poly.pdbx_strand_id
1 'polypeptide(L)'
;MEGVQLSRSPRISRPVGWGAGIVALGVGTAAVAGGLWGLTRPGYTATVEDGGARIDPALNADNIEFVSFVGFTALTGLLGLLIGLTAFATGGKRAGVGRMVVAVVVAAFSAWTLYILGTWSAELYHGVPDPHELTDGQTVTFVPVLHPGPAWLAGPFVAALSYWVGMVASAGSGPEPESAEYDERHAHSD
;
A
#
# COMPACT_ATOMS: atom_id res chain seq x y z
N MET A 1 11.36 11.11 -54.41
CA MET A 1 12.17 10.41 -53.39
C MET A 1 11.50 10.68 -52.05
N GLU A 2 10.80 9.68 -51.51
CA GLU A 2 10.05 9.77 -50.26
C GLU A 2 10.98 9.98 -49.06
N GLY A 3 10.65 10.98 -48.23
CA GLY A 3 11.34 11.23 -46.98
C GLY A 3 10.96 10.19 -45.93
N VAL A 4 11.95 9.44 -45.45
CA VAL A 4 11.79 8.50 -44.33
C VAL A 4 11.51 9.30 -43.06
N GLN A 5 10.25 9.29 -42.63
CA GLN A 5 9.82 9.76 -41.31
C GLN A 5 10.34 8.77 -40.24
N LEU A 6 11.44 9.13 -39.56
CA LEU A 6 11.91 8.40 -38.40
C LEU A 6 10.96 8.67 -37.22
N SER A 7 10.07 7.72 -36.93
CA SER A 7 9.26 7.70 -35.72
C SER A 7 10.19 7.77 -34.49
N ARG A 8 10.30 8.95 -33.87
CA ARG A 8 11.00 9.12 -32.59
C ARG A 8 10.14 8.50 -31.50
N SER A 9 10.47 7.28 -31.09
CA SER A 9 9.93 6.71 -29.86
C SER A 9 10.31 7.62 -28.68
N PRO A 10 9.36 8.05 -27.83
CA PRO A 10 9.65 8.95 -26.72
C PRO A 10 10.57 8.24 -25.71
N ARG A 11 11.77 8.81 -25.49
CA ARG A 11 12.70 8.33 -24.47
C ARG A 11 12.27 8.87 -23.11
N ILE A 12 11.57 8.05 -22.33
CA ILE A 12 11.23 8.39 -20.93
C ILE A 12 12.53 8.56 -20.14
N SER A 13 12.65 9.64 -19.38
CA SER A 13 13.81 9.86 -18.53
C SER A 13 13.86 8.82 -17.41
N ARG A 14 15.05 8.29 -17.10
CA ARG A 14 15.27 7.28 -16.05
C ARG A 14 14.59 7.57 -14.70
N PRO A 15 14.57 8.81 -14.15
CA PRO A 15 13.88 9.08 -12.88
C PRO A 15 12.36 8.99 -12.99
N VAL A 16 11.78 9.42 -14.11
CA VAL A 16 10.32 9.36 -14.35
C VAL A 16 9.88 7.90 -14.49
N GLY A 17 10.63 7.08 -15.23
CA GLY A 17 10.34 5.65 -15.36
C GLY A 17 10.41 4.88 -14.04
N TRP A 18 11.37 5.20 -13.17
CA TRP A 18 11.46 4.61 -11.84
C TRP A 18 10.25 4.96 -10.97
N GLY A 19 9.90 6.24 -10.88
CA GLY A 19 8.75 6.70 -10.09
C GLY A 19 7.44 6.08 -10.58
N ALA A 20 7.23 6.07 -11.89
CA ALA A 20 6.07 5.43 -12.52
C ALA A 20 6.00 3.93 -12.22
N GLY A 21 7.14 3.22 -12.19
CA GLY A 21 7.20 1.81 -11.81
C GLY A 21 6.78 1.56 -10.36
N ILE A 22 7.25 2.39 -9.43
CA ILE A 22 6.85 2.29 -8.00
C ILE A 22 5.36 2.60 -7.82
N VAL A 23 4.83 3.61 -8.52
CA VAL A 23 3.39 3.92 -8.53
C VAL A 23 2.59 2.74 -9.09
N ALA A 24 2.97 2.22 -10.25
CA ALA A 24 2.26 1.11 -10.90
C ALA A 24 2.25 -0.14 -10.02
N LEU A 25 3.37 -0.46 -9.37
CA LEU A 25 3.46 -1.55 -8.41
C LEU A 25 2.54 -1.31 -7.21
N GLY A 26 2.70 -0.18 -6.51
CA GLY A 26 1.96 0.10 -5.28
C GLY A 26 0.46 0.16 -5.52
N VAL A 27 0.04 1.00 -6.46
CA VAL A 27 -1.38 1.24 -6.77
C VAL A 27 -2.01 0.03 -7.43
N GLY A 28 -1.30 -0.64 -8.35
CA GLY A 28 -1.78 -1.85 -9.00
C GLY A 28 -2.02 -2.98 -8.01
N THR A 29 -1.06 -3.26 -7.12
CA THR A 29 -1.23 -4.27 -6.06
C THR A 29 -2.33 -3.86 -5.08
N ALA A 30 -2.42 -2.58 -4.72
CA ALA A 30 -3.47 -2.08 -3.83
C ALA A 30 -4.88 -2.20 -4.42
N ALA A 31 -5.06 -1.96 -5.72
CA ALA A 31 -6.35 -2.11 -6.38
C ALA A 31 -6.84 -3.57 -6.33
N VAL A 32 -5.95 -4.53 -6.64
CA VAL A 32 -6.28 -5.96 -6.58
C VAL A 32 -6.54 -6.40 -5.13
N ALA A 33 -5.64 -6.04 -4.20
CA ALA A 33 -5.79 -6.39 -2.79
C ALA A 33 -7.04 -5.78 -2.17
N GLY A 34 -7.37 -4.53 -2.50
CA GLY A 34 -8.59 -3.86 -2.06
C GLY A 34 -9.83 -4.58 -2.55
N GLY A 35 -9.92 -4.85 -3.85
CA GLY A 35 -11.04 -5.60 -4.42
C GLY A 35 -11.24 -6.97 -3.75
N LEU A 36 -10.17 -7.75 -3.57
CA LEU A 36 -10.27 -9.05 -2.91
C LEU A 36 -10.65 -8.93 -1.43
N TRP A 37 -10.05 -7.97 -0.73
CA TRP A 37 -10.32 -7.75 0.68
C TRP A 37 -11.79 -7.38 0.93
N GLY A 38 -12.37 -6.50 0.13
CA GLY A 38 -13.78 -6.11 0.22
C GLY A 38 -14.74 -7.30 0.09
N LEU A 39 -14.46 -8.22 -0.84
CA LEU A 39 -15.25 -9.46 -1.01
C LEU A 39 -15.18 -10.40 0.20
N THR A 40 -14.10 -10.33 0.98
CA THR A 40 -13.91 -11.17 2.17
C THR A 40 -14.37 -10.51 3.47
N ARG A 41 -14.89 -9.27 3.42
CA ARG A 41 -15.33 -8.57 4.64
C ARG A 41 -16.62 -9.21 5.19
N PRO A 42 -16.64 -9.61 6.47
CA PRO A 42 -17.87 -10.03 7.12
C PRO A 42 -18.81 -8.84 7.25
N GLY A 43 -20.08 -9.03 6.89
CA GLY A 43 -21.16 -8.07 7.12
C GLY A 43 -21.97 -8.42 8.36
N TYR A 44 -22.73 -7.46 8.87
CA TYR A 44 -23.75 -7.68 9.88
C TYR A 44 -25.02 -8.21 9.22
N THR A 45 -25.55 -9.31 9.72
CA THR A 45 -26.86 -9.84 9.37
C THR A 45 -27.91 -9.28 10.33
N ALA A 46 -28.90 -8.56 9.81
CA ALA A 46 -30.01 -8.02 10.59
C ALA A 46 -31.35 -8.54 10.05
N THR A 47 -32.31 -8.76 10.93
CA THR A 47 -33.69 -9.07 10.57
C THR A 47 -34.53 -7.80 10.67
N VAL A 48 -35.34 -7.52 9.65
CA VAL A 48 -36.29 -6.41 9.65
C VAL A 48 -37.46 -6.78 10.57
N GLU A 49 -37.70 -5.98 11.61
CA GLU A 49 -38.75 -6.19 12.61
C GLU A 49 -39.34 -4.84 13.04
N ASP A 50 -40.67 -4.72 13.00
CA ASP A 50 -41.44 -3.54 13.44
C ASP A 50 -40.95 -2.20 12.87
N GLY A 51 -40.63 -2.16 11.57
CA GLY A 51 -40.14 -0.94 10.91
C GLY A 51 -38.71 -0.52 11.26
N GLY A 52 -37.94 -1.41 11.91
CA GLY A 52 -36.51 -1.25 12.19
C GLY A 52 -35.70 -2.47 11.80
N ALA A 53 -34.37 -2.36 11.83
CA ALA A 53 -33.46 -3.49 11.64
C ALA A 53 -32.90 -3.94 12.99
N ARG A 54 -33.21 -5.17 13.41
CA ARG A 54 -32.66 -5.77 14.62
C ARG A 54 -31.46 -6.63 14.25
N ILE A 55 -30.29 -6.29 14.78
CA ILE A 55 -29.06 -7.08 14.60
C ILE A 55 -29.18 -8.32 15.49
N ASP A 56 -28.99 -9.51 14.93
CA ASP A 56 -28.99 -10.76 15.70
C ASP A 56 -27.56 -11.06 16.23
N PRO A 57 -27.29 -10.91 17.54
CA PRO A 57 -25.96 -11.16 18.09
C PRO A 57 -25.56 -12.65 18.08
N ALA A 58 -26.49 -13.59 17.83
CA ALA A 58 -26.15 -15.01 17.69
C ALA A 58 -25.55 -15.35 16.31
N LEU A 59 -25.85 -14.53 15.29
CA LEU A 59 -25.36 -14.69 13.91
C LEU A 59 -24.15 -13.80 13.59
N ASN A 60 -23.91 -12.76 14.41
CA ASN A 60 -22.87 -11.76 14.18
C ASN A 60 -21.76 -11.86 15.23
N ALA A 61 -20.50 -11.90 14.79
CA ALA A 61 -19.38 -11.79 15.71
C ALA A 61 -19.32 -10.37 16.29
N ASP A 62 -19.13 -10.24 17.61
CA ASP A 62 -19.04 -8.95 18.34
C ASP A 62 -17.96 -7.98 17.82
N ASN A 63 -17.06 -8.44 16.93
CA ASN A 63 -15.84 -7.74 16.53
C ASN A 63 -15.68 -7.53 15.02
N ILE A 64 -16.76 -7.55 14.23
CA ILE A 64 -16.69 -7.39 12.75
C ILE A 64 -15.96 -6.11 12.32
N GLU A 65 -16.25 -4.98 12.97
CA GLU A 65 -15.57 -3.70 12.71
C GLU A 65 -14.07 -3.75 13.04
N PHE A 66 -13.71 -4.43 14.14
CA PHE A 66 -12.32 -4.61 14.56
C PHE A 66 -11.55 -5.51 13.59
N VAL A 67 -12.14 -6.61 13.13
CA VAL A 67 -11.52 -7.50 12.11
C VAL A 67 -11.27 -6.72 10.83
N SER A 68 -12.24 -5.91 10.42
CA SER A 68 -12.16 -4.99 9.30
C SER A 68 -11.04 -3.95 9.46
N PHE A 69 -10.86 -3.39 10.65
CA PHE A 69 -9.77 -2.46 10.97
C PHE A 69 -8.39 -3.15 10.93
N VAL A 70 -8.26 -4.31 11.57
CA VAL A 70 -7.01 -5.09 11.61
C VAL A 70 -6.61 -5.52 10.19
N GLY A 71 -7.57 -6.01 9.40
CA GLY A 71 -7.34 -6.39 8.01
C GLY A 71 -6.83 -5.23 7.17
N PHE A 72 -7.47 -4.06 7.26
CA PHE A 72 -7.01 -2.85 6.56
C PHE A 72 -5.59 -2.44 7.00
N THR A 73 -5.34 -2.41 8.31
CA THR A 73 -4.04 -2.03 8.88
C THR A 73 -2.94 -2.98 8.42
N ALA A 74 -3.19 -4.30 8.46
CA ALA A 74 -2.22 -5.30 8.05
C ALA A 74 -1.92 -5.22 6.54
N LEU A 75 -2.95 -5.13 5.69
CA LEU A 75 -2.76 -5.04 4.24
C LEU A 75 -2.02 -3.78 3.82
N THR A 76 -2.37 -2.62 4.39
CA THR A 76 -1.67 -1.36 4.10
C THR A 76 -0.24 -1.37 4.61
N GLY A 77 0.03 -1.96 5.78
CA GLY A 77 1.38 -2.18 6.29
C GLY A 77 2.22 -3.06 5.36
N LEU A 78 1.67 -4.17 4.87
CA LEU A 78 2.34 -5.06 3.91
C LEU A 78 2.62 -4.38 2.57
N LEU A 79 1.67 -3.57 2.06
CA LEU A 79 1.89 -2.74 0.88
C LEU A 79 3.01 -1.73 1.11
N GLY A 80 3.00 -1.05 2.26
CA GLY A 80 4.06 -0.13 2.66
C GLY A 80 5.42 -0.80 2.66
N LEU A 81 5.52 -2.00 3.23
CA LEU A 81 6.75 -2.80 3.25
C LEU A 81 7.23 -3.12 1.82
N LEU A 82 6.33 -3.62 0.96
CA LEU A 82 6.66 -3.93 -0.43
C LEU A 82 7.17 -2.71 -1.18
N ILE A 83 6.48 -1.57 -1.05
CA ILE A 83 6.83 -0.31 -1.72
C ILE A 83 8.18 0.21 -1.22
N GLY A 84 8.38 0.27 0.11
CA GLY A 84 9.62 0.76 0.73
C GLY A 84 10.84 -0.08 0.35
N LEU A 85 10.74 -1.41 0.45
CA LEU A 85 11.82 -2.32 0.05
C LEU A 85 12.14 -2.22 -1.43
N THR A 86 11.11 -2.23 -2.30
CA THR A 86 11.32 -2.14 -3.75
C THR A 86 11.92 -0.79 -4.14
N ALA A 87 11.43 0.30 -3.57
CA ALA A 87 11.95 1.64 -3.82
C ALA A 87 13.41 1.77 -3.38
N PHE A 88 13.80 1.14 -2.27
CA PHE A 88 15.19 1.11 -1.82
C PHE A 88 16.07 0.25 -2.74
N ALA A 89 15.68 -1.00 -2.99
CA ALA A 89 16.45 -1.96 -3.78
C ALA A 89 16.68 -1.48 -5.23
N THR A 90 15.69 -0.83 -5.83
CA THR A 90 15.79 -0.25 -7.18
C THR A 90 16.43 1.14 -7.21
N GLY A 91 16.74 1.70 -6.03
CA GLY A 91 17.30 3.03 -5.88
C GLY A 91 18.78 3.14 -6.32
N GLY A 92 19.57 2.09 -6.13
CA GLY A 92 21.01 2.07 -6.44
C GLY A 92 21.77 3.24 -5.78
N LYS A 93 22.78 3.80 -6.48
CA LYS A 93 23.62 4.93 -6.00
C LYS A 93 22.86 6.24 -5.71
N ARG A 94 21.56 6.30 -5.98
CA ARG A 94 20.69 7.46 -5.76
C ARG A 94 19.66 7.21 -4.64
N ALA A 95 19.87 6.17 -3.83
CA ALA A 95 19.09 5.99 -2.61
C ALA A 95 19.28 7.21 -1.70
N GLY A 96 18.18 7.76 -1.19
CA GLY A 96 18.22 9.01 -0.42
C GLY A 96 16.84 9.44 0.04
N VAL A 97 16.79 10.43 0.92
CA VAL A 97 15.57 10.87 1.62
C VAL A 97 14.47 11.28 0.64
N GLY A 98 14.80 11.94 -0.47
CA GLY A 98 13.79 12.34 -1.47
C GLY A 98 13.02 11.15 -2.06
N ARG A 99 13.66 10.00 -2.26
CA ARG A 99 13.00 8.78 -2.76
C ARG A 99 12.23 8.04 -1.68
N MET A 100 12.66 8.15 -0.43
CA MET A 100 11.86 7.72 0.72
C MET A 100 10.53 8.47 0.76
N VAL A 101 10.55 9.80 0.61
CA VAL A 101 9.32 10.62 0.56
C VAL A 101 8.41 10.18 -0.59
N VAL A 102 8.96 9.90 -1.77
CA VAL A 102 8.16 9.35 -2.89
C VAL A 102 7.52 8.01 -2.50
N ALA A 103 8.28 7.09 -1.91
CA ALA A 103 7.75 5.79 -1.47
C ALA A 103 6.62 5.95 -0.43
N VAL A 104 6.77 6.89 0.52
CA VAL A 104 5.76 7.23 1.53
C VAL A 104 4.49 7.76 0.89
N VAL A 105 4.61 8.70 -0.07
CA VAL A 105 3.46 9.26 -0.80
C VAL A 105 2.75 8.17 -1.62
N VAL A 106 3.51 7.30 -2.30
CA VAL A 106 2.93 6.18 -3.05
C VAL A 106 2.22 5.20 -2.10
N ALA A 107 2.79 4.91 -0.93
CA ALA A 107 2.15 4.05 0.06
C ALA A 107 0.85 4.66 0.61
N ALA A 108 0.82 5.98 0.85
CA ALA A 108 -0.39 6.68 1.27
C ALA A 108 -1.49 6.60 0.19
N PHE A 109 -1.12 6.85 -1.07
CA PHE A 109 -2.06 6.77 -2.18
C PHE A 109 -2.54 5.32 -2.42
N SER A 110 -1.65 4.34 -2.25
CA SER A 110 -1.98 2.91 -2.34
C SER A 110 -2.96 2.50 -1.24
N ALA A 111 -2.78 2.96 0.00
CA ALA A 111 -3.72 2.72 1.08
C ALA A 111 -5.11 3.31 0.77
N TRP A 112 -5.15 4.51 0.17
CA TRP A 112 -6.38 5.14 -0.30
C TRP A 112 -7.06 4.33 -1.40
N THR A 113 -6.31 3.88 -2.41
CA THR A 113 -6.84 2.99 -3.46
C THR A 113 -7.40 1.70 -2.87
N LEU A 114 -6.66 1.03 -1.98
CA LEU A 114 -7.13 -0.19 -1.31
C LEU A 114 -8.47 0.04 -0.60
N TYR A 115 -8.58 1.14 0.14
CA TYR A 115 -9.80 1.49 0.86
C TYR A 115 -10.99 1.69 -0.09
N ILE A 116 -10.85 2.53 -1.12
CA ILE A 116 -11.94 2.84 -2.05
C ILE A 116 -12.42 1.58 -2.78
N LEU A 117 -11.49 0.80 -3.33
CA LEU A 117 -11.82 -0.40 -4.09
C LEU A 117 -12.35 -1.53 -3.19
N GLY A 118 -11.89 -1.60 -1.94
CA GLY A 118 -12.43 -2.52 -0.93
C GLY A 118 -13.85 -2.17 -0.52
N THR A 119 -14.15 -0.89 -0.31
CA THR A 119 -15.50 -0.43 -0.01
C THR A 119 -16.44 -0.70 -1.18
N TRP A 120 -16.04 -0.34 -2.41
CA TRP A 120 -16.85 -0.58 -3.61
C TRP A 120 -17.13 -2.07 -3.86
N SER A 121 -16.13 -2.93 -3.70
CA SER A 121 -16.32 -4.37 -3.88
C SER A 121 -17.21 -4.98 -2.79
N ALA A 122 -17.11 -4.51 -1.55
CA ALA A 122 -18.01 -4.92 -0.47
C ALA A 122 -19.47 -4.49 -0.73
N GLU A 123 -19.68 -3.25 -1.19
CA GLU A 123 -21.01 -2.73 -1.57
C GLU A 123 -21.62 -3.52 -2.73
N LEU A 124 -20.83 -3.82 -3.76
CA LEU A 124 -21.27 -4.63 -4.91
C LEU A 124 -21.63 -6.06 -4.53
N TYR A 125 -20.93 -6.66 -3.55
CA TYR A 125 -21.13 -8.05 -3.17
C TYR A 125 -22.30 -8.25 -2.21
N HIS A 126 -22.40 -7.41 -1.18
CA HIS A 126 -23.45 -7.55 -0.16
C HIS A 126 -24.74 -6.81 -0.53
N GLY A 127 -24.66 -5.74 -1.32
CA GLY A 127 -25.79 -4.90 -1.70
C GLY A 127 -26.39 -4.14 -0.51
N VAL A 128 -26.92 -2.94 -0.75
CA VAL A 128 -27.85 -2.30 0.17
C VAL A 128 -29.24 -2.52 -0.42
N PRO A 129 -30.07 -3.41 0.15
CA PRO A 129 -31.44 -3.60 -0.35
C PRO A 129 -32.20 -2.28 -0.26
N ASP A 130 -33.00 -1.98 -1.28
CA ASP A 130 -33.81 -0.77 -1.32
C ASP A 130 -34.74 -0.76 -0.08
N PRO A 131 -34.73 0.30 0.75
CA PRO A 131 -35.60 0.40 1.91
C PRO A 131 -37.09 0.17 1.60
N HIS A 132 -37.51 0.41 0.36
CA HIS A 132 -38.88 0.20 -0.10
C HIS A 132 -39.21 -1.25 -0.50
N GLU A 133 -38.20 -2.11 -0.61
CA GLU A 133 -38.34 -3.55 -0.90
C GLU A 133 -38.22 -4.42 0.36
N LEU A 134 -37.96 -3.82 1.52
CA LEU A 134 -37.81 -4.53 2.79
C LEU A 134 -39.18 -4.97 3.32
N THR A 135 -39.33 -6.27 3.57
CA THR A 135 -40.53 -6.83 4.21
C THR A 135 -40.20 -7.27 5.64
N ASP A 136 -41.15 -7.13 6.57
CA ASP A 136 -40.97 -7.63 7.94
C ASP A 136 -40.64 -9.14 7.92
N GLY A 137 -39.64 -9.53 8.70
CA GLY A 137 -39.07 -10.89 8.72
C GLY A 137 -37.96 -11.14 7.70
N GLN A 138 -37.66 -10.19 6.81
CA GLN A 138 -36.55 -10.32 5.86
C GLN A 138 -35.19 -10.17 6.56
N THR A 139 -34.24 -11.04 6.19
CA THR A 139 -32.86 -10.96 6.66
C THR A 139 -32.01 -10.21 5.64
N VAL A 140 -31.31 -9.17 6.08
CA VAL A 140 -30.41 -8.34 5.27
C VAL A 140 -29.00 -8.38 5.81
N THR A 141 -28.00 -8.43 4.92
CA THR A 141 -26.58 -8.37 5.31
C THR A 141 -25.99 -7.06 4.81
N PHE A 142 -25.40 -6.27 5.70
CA PHE A 142 -24.76 -5.01 5.34
C PHE A 142 -23.36 -4.93 5.93
N VAL A 143 -22.43 -4.32 5.21
CA VAL A 143 -21.06 -4.11 5.69
C VAL A 143 -20.99 -2.73 6.35
N PRO A 144 -20.59 -2.63 7.63
CA PRO A 144 -20.44 -1.35 8.31
C PRO A 144 -19.33 -0.51 7.67
N VAL A 145 -19.55 0.82 7.62
CA VAL A 145 -18.54 1.77 7.14
C VAL A 145 -17.32 1.70 8.05
N LEU A 146 -16.16 1.41 7.47
CA LEU A 146 -14.92 1.43 8.24
C LEU A 146 -14.44 2.88 8.38
N HIS A 147 -14.20 3.31 9.61
CA HIS A 147 -13.48 4.54 9.91
C HIS A 147 -12.02 4.19 10.26
N PRO A 148 -11.07 4.30 9.30
CA PRO A 148 -9.73 3.74 9.51
C PRO A 148 -8.90 4.52 10.54
N GLY A 149 -9.23 5.78 10.80
CA GLY A 149 -8.56 6.61 11.80
C GLY A 149 -7.02 6.58 11.65
N PRO A 150 -6.26 6.20 12.70
CA PRO A 150 -4.80 6.10 12.63
C PRO A 150 -4.26 5.04 11.64
N ALA A 151 -5.06 4.04 11.26
CA ALA A 151 -4.61 2.98 10.34
C ALA A 151 -4.22 3.51 8.96
N TRP A 152 -4.70 4.69 8.56
CA TRP A 152 -4.25 5.40 7.36
C TRP A 152 -2.72 5.58 7.31
N LEU A 153 -2.07 5.66 8.48
CA LEU A 153 -0.63 5.88 8.59
C LEU A 153 0.19 4.59 8.58
N ALA A 154 -0.43 3.41 8.68
CA ALA A 154 0.29 2.14 8.76
C ALA A 154 1.17 1.90 7.52
N GLY A 155 0.61 1.99 6.32
CA GLY A 155 1.36 1.84 5.07
C GLY A 155 2.47 2.88 4.89
N PRO A 156 2.19 4.19 4.99
CA PRO A 156 3.20 5.24 4.93
C PRO A 156 4.34 5.06 5.94
N PHE A 157 4.01 4.71 7.18
CA PHE A 157 4.99 4.48 8.24
C PHE A 157 5.88 3.29 7.94
N VAL A 158 5.30 2.14 7.56
CA VAL A 158 6.09 0.93 7.23
C VAL A 158 6.94 1.14 5.97
N ALA A 159 6.46 1.90 4.98
CA ALA A 159 7.25 2.28 3.82
C ALA A 159 8.47 3.13 4.19
N ALA A 160 8.28 4.14 5.05
CA ALA A 160 9.38 4.96 5.55
C ALA A 160 10.38 4.11 6.34
N LEU A 161 9.90 3.29 7.27
CA LEU A 161 10.73 2.49 8.15
C LEU A 161 11.57 1.47 7.38
N SER A 162 10.95 0.71 6.46
CA SER A 162 11.65 -0.29 5.66
C SER A 162 12.70 0.32 4.72
N TYR A 163 12.38 1.46 4.10
CA TYR A 163 13.33 2.21 3.28
C TYR A 163 14.50 2.74 4.12
N TRP A 164 14.21 3.32 5.29
CA TRP A 164 15.21 3.87 6.21
C TRP A 164 16.16 2.79 6.74
N VAL A 165 15.63 1.64 7.14
CA VAL A 165 16.44 0.49 7.59
C VAL A 165 17.41 0.06 6.49
N GLY A 166 16.95 -0.03 5.23
CA GLY A 166 17.81 -0.32 4.10
C GLY A 166 18.93 0.72 3.93
N MET A 167 18.58 2.01 4.02
CA MET A 167 19.54 3.10 3.92
C MET A 167 20.63 3.02 4.99
N VAL A 168 20.26 2.87 6.26
CA VAL A 168 21.19 2.76 7.38
C VAL A 168 22.08 1.52 7.26
N ALA A 169 21.50 0.36 6.90
CA ALA A 169 22.26 -0.87 6.71
C ALA A 169 23.32 -0.76 5.59
N SER A 170 23.02 -0.02 4.53
CA SER A 170 23.95 0.20 3.41
C SER A 170 25.05 1.23 3.69
N ALA A 171 24.88 2.10 4.70
CA ALA A 171 25.84 3.15 5.01
C ALA A 171 27.15 2.61 5.61
N GLY A 172 27.10 1.46 6.29
CA GLY A 172 28.25 0.83 6.95
C GLY A 172 29.05 -0.14 6.09
N SER A 173 28.67 -0.36 4.83
CA SER A 173 29.30 -1.35 3.92
C SER A 173 30.19 -0.72 2.85
N GLY A 174 30.69 0.50 3.09
CA GLY A 174 31.73 1.11 2.27
C GLY A 174 33.03 0.30 2.32
N PRO A 175 33.84 0.30 1.24
CA PRO A 175 35.15 -0.35 1.27
C PRO A 175 35.97 0.23 2.44
N GLU A 176 36.64 -0.64 3.21
CA GLU A 176 37.63 -0.20 4.19
C GLU A 176 38.56 0.80 3.50
N PRO A 177 38.86 1.95 4.13
CA PRO A 177 39.88 2.83 3.60
C PRO A 177 41.13 1.98 3.48
N GLU A 178 41.63 1.84 2.24
CA GLU A 178 42.88 1.17 1.92
C GLU A 178 43.89 1.66 2.95
N SER A 179 44.19 0.78 3.91
CA SER A 179 45.09 1.09 5.01
C SER A 179 46.34 1.59 4.35
N ALA A 180 46.67 2.85 4.61
CA ALA A 180 47.83 3.54 4.11
C ALA A 180 48.93 2.52 3.81
N GLU A 181 49.21 2.31 2.52
CA GLU A 181 50.54 1.97 2.07
C GLU A 181 51.39 3.11 2.61
N TYR A 182 51.77 2.98 3.88
CA TYR A 182 52.64 3.87 4.59
C TYR A 182 53.93 3.75 3.80
N ASP A 183 54.18 4.79 3.02
CA ASP A 183 55.18 4.87 1.99
C ASP A 183 56.58 4.68 2.61
N GLU A 184 56.97 3.42 2.80
CA GLU A 184 58.31 3.00 3.25
C GLU A 184 59.40 3.49 2.27
N ARG A 185 59.03 4.04 1.10
CA ARG A 185 59.99 4.63 0.16
C ARG A 185 60.60 5.93 0.65
N HIS A 186 60.02 6.59 1.66
CA HIS A 186 60.58 7.80 2.25
C HIS A 186 61.49 7.55 3.46
N ALA A 187 61.60 6.31 3.97
CA ALA A 187 62.43 5.99 5.13
C ALA A 187 63.89 5.59 4.79
N HIS A 188 64.22 5.42 3.50
CA HIS A 188 65.55 4.98 3.05
C HIS A 188 66.35 6.06 2.30
N SER A 189 65.93 7.33 2.38
CA SER A 189 66.63 8.45 1.75
C SER A 189 67.06 9.48 2.79
N ASP A 190 67.94 9.10 3.71
CA ASP A 190 68.77 10.01 4.53
C ASP A 190 70.16 9.39 4.76
#